data_AF-A0A2M8G7T2-F1
#
_entry.id   AF-A0A2M8G7T2-F1
#
_cell.length_a   1.000
_cell.length_b   1.000
_cell.length_c   1.000
_cell.angle_alpha   90.00
_cell.angle_beta   90.00
_cell.angle_gamma   90.00
#
_symmetry.space_group_name_H-M   'P 1'
#
loop_
_entity.id
_entity.type
_entity.pdbx_description
1 polymer ?
#
loop_
_entity_poly.entity_id
_entity_poly.type
_entity_poly.pdbx_seq_one_letter_code
_entity_poly.pdbx_strand_id
1 'polypeptide(L)'
;MKYTESDLEKATLEWLEGLGYQIIYGPDIEPDGGKPERKSYGDVILVDRLQAAISRINPSIPQSFQEEALKKVLQATNITPKLIDNNKLFHAMLRDGVDIEYQRADLPASRPGIFYVYAILCDNNSIYIGQTENLENRWDEHVKGRASDHTRKFKPRLLIHYEELNSREETVAREKWLKTGFGRKWLRREWEAGRTRQAGGTIAGDKVYLVDHEHLENNDWLVVNQFTAVDLPARGAQAGNHHNRRPDVVVFVNGIPLALFELKNPGDEKAKVISESDEKSAFNQIQ
;
A
#
# COMPACT_ATOMS: atom_id res chain seq x y z
N MET A 1 6.02 38.78 -32.14
CA MET A 1 4.90 38.00 -31.55
C MET A 1 5.13 37.97 -30.06
N LYS A 2 4.15 38.38 -29.24
CA LYS A 2 4.22 38.16 -27.78
C LYS A 2 3.71 36.75 -27.52
N TYR A 3 4.58 35.86 -27.05
CA TYR A 3 4.17 34.55 -26.52
C TYR A 3 3.37 34.79 -25.24
N THR A 4 2.21 34.15 -25.13
CA THR A 4 1.36 34.18 -23.93
C THR A 4 1.49 32.88 -23.12
N GLU A 5 0.98 32.90 -21.90
CA GLU A 5 0.97 31.75 -20.98
C GLU A 5 0.08 30.63 -21.54
N SER A 6 -1.00 31.01 -22.22
CA SER A 6 -1.87 30.07 -22.95
C SER A 6 -1.16 29.40 -24.14
N ASP A 7 -0.27 30.13 -24.84
CA ASP A 7 0.55 29.54 -25.91
C ASP A 7 1.57 28.54 -25.33
N LEU A 8 2.14 28.84 -24.16
CA LEU A 8 3.07 27.97 -23.45
C LEU A 8 2.37 26.72 -22.89
N GLU A 9 1.17 26.86 -22.32
CA GLU A 9 0.34 25.74 -21.86
C GLU A 9 0.03 24.81 -23.03
N LYS A 10 -0.46 25.36 -24.13
CA LYS A 10 -0.78 24.59 -25.33
C LYS A 10 0.43 23.83 -25.87
N ALA A 11 1.58 24.49 -25.99
CA ALA A 11 2.81 23.84 -26.44
C ALA A 11 3.27 22.73 -25.49
N THR A 12 3.08 22.91 -24.18
CA THR A 12 3.39 21.90 -23.15
C THR A 12 2.49 20.68 -23.29
N LEU A 13 1.18 20.89 -23.48
CA LEU A 13 0.22 19.81 -23.66
C LEU A 13 0.47 19.03 -24.96
N GLU A 14 0.72 19.72 -26.07
CA GLU A 14 1.07 19.09 -27.36
C GLU A 14 2.36 18.26 -27.26
N TRP A 15 3.36 18.74 -26.52
CA TRP A 15 4.60 18.01 -26.29
C TRP A 15 4.37 16.73 -25.46
N LEU A 16 3.59 16.82 -24.38
CA LEU A 16 3.26 15.66 -23.55
C LEU A 16 2.40 14.63 -24.30
N GLU A 17 1.43 15.09 -25.10
CA GLU A 17 0.64 14.22 -25.97
C GLU A 17 1.53 13.48 -26.97
N GLY A 18 2.52 14.16 -27.57
CA GLY A 18 3.51 13.55 -28.45
C GLY A 18 4.41 12.49 -27.78
N LEU A 19 4.54 12.53 -26.45
CA LEU A 19 5.23 11.51 -25.65
C LEU A 19 4.32 10.34 -25.26
N GLY A 20 3.04 10.37 -25.63
CA GLY A 20 2.06 9.31 -25.36
C GLY A 20 1.21 9.53 -24.11
N TYR A 21 1.25 10.73 -23.51
CA TYR A 21 0.38 11.05 -22.38
C TYR A 21 -1.05 11.31 -22.88
N GLN A 22 -2.03 10.80 -22.14
CA GLN A 22 -3.42 11.20 -22.34
C GLN A 22 -3.63 12.62 -21.77
N ILE A 23 -4.25 13.52 -22.53
CA ILE A 23 -4.61 14.85 -22.04
C ILE A 23 -6.11 14.90 -21.75
N ILE A 24 -6.49 15.38 -20.56
CA ILE A 24 -7.89 15.57 -20.16
C ILE A 24 -8.09 16.97 -19.57
N TYR A 25 -9.28 17.53 -19.81
CA TYR A 25 -9.71 18.78 -19.21
C TYR A 25 -10.21 18.58 -17.77
N GLY A 26 -9.59 19.26 -16.80
CA GLY A 26 -9.87 19.12 -15.37
C GLY A 26 -11.36 19.20 -14.99
N PRO A 27 -12.11 20.21 -15.49
CA PRO A 27 -13.55 20.32 -15.23
C PRO A 27 -14.40 19.15 -15.71
N ASP A 28 -13.93 18.34 -16.66
CA ASP A 28 -14.67 17.14 -17.05
C ASP A 28 -14.62 16.06 -15.97
N ILE A 29 -13.53 15.99 -15.19
CA ILE A 29 -13.29 14.97 -14.16
C ILE A 29 -13.57 15.45 -12.72
N GLU A 30 -14.05 16.68 -12.58
CA GLU A 30 -14.53 17.24 -11.31
C GLU A 30 -15.78 16.48 -10.81
N PRO A 31 -16.09 16.54 -9.49
CA PRO A 31 -17.24 15.83 -8.93
C PRO A 31 -18.59 16.15 -9.59
N ASP A 32 -18.73 17.37 -10.10
CA ASP A 32 -19.88 17.91 -10.83
C ASP A 32 -19.63 18.03 -12.35
N GLY A 33 -18.54 17.46 -12.84
CA GLY A 33 -18.14 17.45 -14.24
C GLY A 33 -18.93 16.48 -15.12
N GLY A 34 -18.62 16.48 -16.42
CA GLY A 34 -19.30 15.63 -17.41
C GLY A 34 -18.92 14.14 -17.32
N LYS A 35 -17.72 13.83 -16.80
CA LYS A 35 -17.20 12.47 -16.58
C LYS A 35 -16.44 12.41 -15.24
N PRO A 36 -17.13 12.50 -14.10
CA PRO A 36 -16.49 12.60 -12.80
C PRO A 36 -15.56 11.41 -12.52
N GLU A 37 -14.31 11.71 -12.13
CA GLU A 37 -13.36 10.70 -11.64
C GLU A 37 -12.99 10.91 -10.16
N ARG A 38 -13.60 11.94 -9.53
CA ARG A 38 -13.40 12.32 -8.14
C ARG A 38 -14.74 12.44 -7.42
N LYS A 39 -14.78 12.11 -6.13
CA LYS A 39 -16.00 12.24 -5.30
C LYS A 39 -16.05 13.58 -4.59
N SER A 40 -14.90 14.18 -4.34
CA SER A 40 -14.77 15.50 -3.73
C SER A 40 -13.62 16.30 -4.34
N TYR A 41 -13.69 17.62 -4.24
CA TYR A 41 -12.59 18.52 -4.60
C TYR A 41 -11.35 18.36 -3.70
N GLY A 42 -11.48 17.74 -2.53
CA GLY A 42 -10.34 17.36 -1.70
C GLY A 42 -9.67 16.04 -2.11
N ASP A 43 -10.28 15.27 -3.03
CA ASP A 43 -9.68 14.04 -3.52
C ASP A 43 -8.65 14.39 -4.59
N VAL A 44 -7.38 14.29 -4.22
CA VAL A 44 -6.27 14.54 -5.15
C VAL A 44 -5.83 13.30 -5.91
N ILE A 45 -6.10 12.11 -5.38
CA ILE A 45 -5.82 10.82 -6.04
C ILE A 45 -7.06 10.39 -6.82
N LEU A 46 -6.88 10.00 -8.08
CA LEU A 46 -7.92 9.39 -8.91
C LEU A 46 -8.02 7.90 -8.55
N VAL A 47 -8.82 7.60 -7.53
CA VAL A 47 -8.87 6.28 -6.86
C VAL A 47 -9.19 5.13 -7.82
N ASP A 48 -10.14 5.33 -8.73
CA ASP A 48 -10.58 4.27 -9.65
C ASP A 48 -9.47 3.91 -10.65
N ARG A 49 -8.70 4.90 -11.12
CA ARG A 49 -7.51 4.68 -11.96
C ARG A 49 -6.42 3.94 -11.20
N LEU A 50 -6.16 4.33 -9.96
CA LEU A 50 -5.18 3.66 -9.10
C LEU A 50 -5.56 2.21 -8.82
N GLN A 51 -6.83 1.95 -8.54
CA GLN A 51 -7.33 0.58 -8.33
C GLN A 51 -7.17 -0.27 -9.59
N ALA A 52 -7.51 0.27 -10.77
CA ALA A 52 -7.35 -0.42 -12.04
C ALA A 52 -5.87 -0.72 -12.35
N ALA A 53 -4.98 0.23 -12.08
CA ALA A 53 -3.54 0.05 -12.27
C ALA A 53 -2.95 -0.99 -11.32
N ILE A 54 -3.28 -0.95 -10.03
CA ILE A 54 -2.86 -1.96 -9.05
C ILE A 54 -3.28 -3.36 -9.52
N SER A 55 -4.51 -3.50 -9.99
CA SER A 55 -5.04 -4.78 -10.48
C SER A 55 -4.29 -5.28 -11.72
N ARG A 56 -3.96 -4.37 -12.64
CA ARG A 56 -3.24 -4.66 -13.89
C ARG A 56 -1.78 -5.05 -13.64
N ILE A 57 -1.09 -4.35 -12.74
CA ILE A 57 0.33 -4.53 -12.46
C ILE A 57 0.58 -5.76 -11.56
N ASN A 58 -0.38 -6.11 -10.71
CA ASN A 58 -0.21 -7.16 -9.70
C ASN A 58 -1.18 -8.35 -9.87
N PRO A 59 -1.31 -8.97 -11.06
CA PRO A 59 -2.33 -9.98 -11.34
C PRO A 59 -2.15 -11.27 -10.53
N SER A 60 -0.94 -11.55 -10.04
CA SER A 60 -0.65 -12.70 -9.17
C SER A 60 -1.09 -12.49 -7.72
N ILE A 61 -1.35 -11.25 -7.31
CA ILE A 61 -1.76 -10.90 -5.95
C ILE A 61 -3.29 -10.94 -5.88
N PRO A 62 -3.89 -11.70 -4.93
CA PRO A 62 -5.34 -11.74 -4.77
C PRO A 62 -5.95 -10.35 -4.52
N GLN A 63 -7.14 -10.12 -5.08
CA GLN A 63 -7.84 -8.82 -5.06
C GLN A 63 -8.01 -8.24 -3.65
N SER A 64 -8.28 -9.08 -2.65
CA SER A 64 -8.40 -8.64 -1.24
C SER A 64 -7.15 -7.92 -0.72
N PHE A 65 -5.96 -8.32 -1.18
CA PHE A 65 -4.69 -7.70 -0.78
C PHE A 65 -4.34 -6.49 -1.62
N GLN A 66 -4.73 -6.47 -2.88
CA GLN A 66 -4.69 -5.25 -3.70
C GLN A 66 -5.54 -4.13 -3.06
N GLU A 67 -6.74 -4.47 -2.58
CA GLU A 67 -7.62 -3.53 -1.86
C GLU A 67 -7.03 -3.08 -0.52
N GLU A 68 -6.34 -3.96 0.20
CA GLU A 68 -5.63 -3.59 1.42
C GLU A 68 -4.49 -2.61 1.14
N ALA A 69 -3.69 -2.87 0.10
CA ALA A 69 -2.62 -1.97 -0.32
C ALA A 69 -3.18 -0.59 -0.72
N LEU A 70 -4.26 -0.55 -1.52
CA LEU A 70 -4.95 0.68 -1.87
C LEU A 70 -5.37 1.47 -0.62
N LYS A 71 -5.97 0.81 0.38
CA LYS A 71 -6.33 1.46 1.65
C LYS A 71 -5.12 2.04 2.37
N LYS A 72 -3.99 1.33 2.42
CA LYS A 72 -2.74 1.82 3.04
C LYS A 72 -2.24 3.08 2.34
N VAL A 73 -2.27 3.11 1.00
CA VAL A 73 -1.84 4.27 0.20
C VAL A 73 -2.74 5.47 0.48
N LEU A 74 -4.06 5.30 0.47
CA LEU A 74 -5.01 6.38 0.74
C LEU A 74 -4.92 6.90 2.19
N GLN A 75 -4.49 6.06 3.13
CA GLN A 75 -4.26 6.46 4.52
C GLN A 75 -2.91 7.15 4.72
N ALA A 76 -1.88 6.79 3.92
CA ALA A 76 -0.52 7.32 4.02
C ALA A 76 -0.44 8.84 3.91
N THR A 77 -1.37 9.45 3.18
CA THR A 77 -1.47 10.91 3.00
C THR A 77 -1.76 11.66 4.30
N ASN A 78 -2.35 11.00 5.31
CA ASN A 78 -2.89 11.64 6.51
C ASN A 78 -2.46 10.97 7.83
N ILE A 79 -1.36 10.20 7.85
CA ILE A 79 -0.93 9.47 9.05
C ILE A 79 -0.42 10.42 10.14
N THR A 80 0.39 11.40 9.76
CA THR A 80 0.99 12.35 10.70
C THR A 80 0.58 13.78 10.34
N PRO A 81 0.56 14.71 11.30
CA PRO A 81 0.41 16.13 11.01
C PRO A 81 1.64 16.73 10.29
N LYS A 82 2.71 15.96 10.12
CA LYS A 82 3.93 16.40 9.41
C LYS A 82 3.90 15.88 7.98
N LEU A 83 3.52 16.76 7.07
CA LEU A 83 3.43 16.47 5.62
C LEU A 83 4.69 15.79 5.07
N ILE A 84 5.88 16.23 5.48
CA ILE A 84 7.17 15.65 5.03
C ILE A 84 7.28 14.15 5.36
N ASP A 85 6.79 13.73 6.52
CA ASP A 85 6.88 12.32 6.94
C ASP A 85 5.90 11.46 6.15
N ASN A 86 4.70 11.98 5.87
CA ASN A 86 3.71 11.33 5.00
C ASN A 86 4.26 11.18 3.57
N ASN A 87 4.95 12.20 3.04
CA ASN A 87 5.56 12.16 1.72
C ASN A 87 6.70 11.16 1.61
N LYS A 88 7.56 11.06 2.63
CA LYS A 88 8.62 10.05 2.65
C LYS A 88 8.03 8.64 2.63
N LEU A 89 6.96 8.41 3.38
CA LEU A 89 6.27 7.13 3.40
C LEU A 89 5.63 6.82 2.04
N PHE A 90 4.91 7.79 1.47
CA PHE A 90 4.27 7.66 0.17
C PHE A 90 5.29 7.40 -0.95
N HIS A 91 6.40 8.15 -0.94
CA HIS A 91 7.51 7.94 -1.85
C HIS A 91 8.13 6.55 -1.69
N ALA A 92 8.29 6.05 -0.46
CA ALA A 92 8.77 4.69 -0.24
C ALA A 92 7.81 3.64 -0.83
N MET A 93 6.49 3.83 -0.69
CA MET A 93 5.49 2.96 -1.31
C MET A 93 5.53 2.99 -2.84
N LEU A 94 5.77 4.16 -3.45
CA LEU A 94 5.92 4.31 -4.90
C LEU A 94 7.17 3.59 -5.43
N ARG A 95 8.29 3.69 -4.70
CA ARG A 95 9.58 3.12 -5.09
C ARG A 95 9.64 1.61 -4.83
N ASP A 96 9.26 1.20 -3.63
CA ASP A 96 9.50 -0.16 -3.13
C ASP A 96 8.25 -1.03 -3.13
N GLY A 97 7.10 -0.50 -3.54
CA GLY A 97 5.81 -1.16 -3.40
C GLY A 97 5.26 -1.09 -1.97
N VAL A 98 3.97 -1.39 -1.85
CA VAL A 98 3.24 -1.44 -0.57
C VAL A 98 3.37 -2.84 -0.01
N ASP A 99 3.94 -2.95 1.19
CA ASP A 99 4.03 -4.24 1.88
C ASP A 99 2.62 -4.72 2.27
N ILE A 100 2.25 -5.90 1.78
CA ILE A 100 1.02 -6.59 2.16
C ILE A 100 1.31 -7.74 3.10
N GLU A 101 0.37 -7.97 4.00
CA GLU A 101 0.46 -8.92 5.08
C GLU A 101 -0.75 -9.87 4.94
N TYR A 102 -0.58 -10.99 4.23
CA TYR A 102 -1.72 -11.85 3.89
C TYR A 102 -1.93 -13.04 4.82
N GLN A 103 -3.18 -13.30 5.25
CA GLN A 103 -3.47 -14.51 6.03
C GLN A 103 -3.57 -15.76 5.15
N ARG A 104 -2.68 -16.74 5.36
CA ARG A 104 -2.78 -18.08 4.76
C ARG A 104 -3.97 -18.81 5.42
N ALA A 105 -5.00 -19.12 4.64
CA ALA A 105 -6.24 -19.74 5.13
C ALA A 105 -6.31 -21.25 4.84
N ASP A 106 -5.26 -21.99 5.16
CA ASP A 106 -5.11 -23.43 4.93
C ASP A 106 -5.01 -24.25 6.24
N LEU A 107 -5.59 -23.73 7.33
CA LEU A 107 -5.62 -24.45 8.61
C LEU A 107 -6.53 -25.68 8.51
N PRO A 108 -6.12 -26.83 9.05
CA PRO A 108 -6.93 -28.04 9.04
C PRO A 108 -8.18 -27.86 9.92
N ALA A 109 -9.33 -28.31 9.42
CA ALA A 109 -10.55 -28.39 10.21
C ALA A 109 -10.34 -29.31 11.44
N SER A 110 -10.95 -28.95 12.57
CA SER A 110 -10.93 -29.75 13.79
C SER A 110 -11.56 -31.13 13.56
N ARG A 111 -10.94 -32.19 14.08
CA ARG A 111 -11.41 -33.58 13.98
C ARG A 111 -11.39 -34.26 15.35
N PRO A 112 -12.48 -34.94 15.78
CA PRO A 112 -12.49 -35.67 17.04
C PRO A 112 -11.39 -36.74 17.11
N GLY A 113 -10.69 -36.81 18.24
CA GLY A 113 -9.61 -37.80 18.48
C GLY A 113 -8.27 -37.47 17.83
N ILE A 114 -8.17 -36.34 17.12
CA ILE A 114 -6.91 -35.85 16.54
C ILE A 114 -6.37 -34.70 17.39
N PHE A 115 -5.07 -34.78 17.66
CA PHE A 115 -4.30 -33.78 18.38
C PHE A 115 -3.25 -33.20 17.43
N TYR A 116 -2.92 -31.93 17.64
CA TYR A 116 -1.94 -31.22 16.85
C TYR A 116 -0.76 -30.81 17.71
N VAL A 117 0.45 -31.06 17.21
CA VAL A 117 1.65 -30.33 17.63
C VAL A 117 1.99 -29.33 16.54
N TYR A 118 2.37 -28.12 16.91
CA TYR A 118 2.59 -27.04 15.96
C TYR A 118 3.79 -26.17 16.33
N ALA A 119 4.34 -25.49 15.32
CA ALA A 119 5.39 -24.50 15.49
C ALA A 119 5.04 -23.20 14.75
N ILE A 120 5.17 -22.07 15.44
CA ILE A 120 4.88 -20.73 14.93
C ILE A 120 6.17 -19.93 14.87
N LEU A 121 6.48 -19.36 13.71
CA LEU A 121 7.49 -18.33 13.54
C LEU A 121 6.91 -16.99 14.00
N CYS A 122 7.63 -16.29 14.88
CA CYS A 122 7.27 -14.97 15.37
C CYS A 122 8.06 -13.85 14.67
N ASP A 123 7.60 -12.60 14.81
CA ASP A 123 8.20 -11.39 14.25
C ASP A 123 9.69 -11.18 14.55
N ASN A 124 10.15 -11.60 15.73
CA ASN A 124 11.55 -11.57 16.16
C ASN A 124 12.38 -12.79 15.71
N ASN A 125 11.91 -13.56 14.72
CA ASN A 125 12.52 -14.81 14.22
C ASN A 125 12.61 -15.96 15.26
N SER A 126 11.95 -15.82 16.41
CA SER A 126 11.81 -16.91 17.37
C SER A 126 10.75 -17.91 16.91
N ILE A 127 10.86 -19.14 17.43
CA ILE A 127 9.91 -20.21 17.12
C ILE A 127 9.22 -20.61 18.42
N TYR A 128 7.91 -20.41 18.46
CA TYR A 128 7.03 -20.93 19.51
C TYR A 128 6.57 -22.35 19.13
N ILE A 129 6.54 -23.27 20.11
CA ILE A 129 6.11 -24.66 19.90
C ILE A 129 5.07 -24.99 20.95
N GLY A 130 3.95 -25.56 20.53
CA GLY A 130 2.85 -25.95 21.40
C GLY A 130 2.02 -27.09 20.83
N GLN A 131 0.92 -27.38 21.51
CA GLN A 131 -0.03 -28.42 21.13
C GLN A 131 -1.49 -28.00 21.40
N THR A 132 -2.44 -28.56 20.64
CA THR A 132 -3.87 -28.25 20.72
C THR A 132 -4.71 -29.36 20.09
N GLU A 133 -6.00 -29.43 20.42
CA GLU A 133 -6.98 -30.29 19.73
C GLU A 133 -7.67 -29.54 18.57
N ASN A 134 -7.61 -28.21 18.59
CA ASN A 134 -8.18 -27.35 17.55
C ASN A 134 -7.13 -26.33 17.13
N LEU A 135 -6.53 -26.55 15.95
CA LEU A 135 -5.45 -25.72 15.45
C LEU A 135 -5.92 -24.35 14.96
N GLU A 136 -7.11 -24.29 14.36
CA GLU A 136 -7.75 -23.06 13.91
C GLU A 136 -8.01 -22.10 15.08
N ASN A 137 -8.72 -22.56 16.11
CA ASN A 137 -8.97 -21.74 17.30
C ASN A 137 -7.68 -21.30 17.98
N ARG A 138 -6.69 -22.19 18.08
CA ARG A 138 -5.42 -21.89 18.74
C ARG A 138 -4.60 -20.87 17.95
N TRP A 139 -4.60 -20.96 16.62
CA TRP A 139 -3.98 -19.96 15.76
C TRP A 139 -4.62 -18.59 15.99
N ASP A 140 -5.94 -18.53 16.02
CA ASP A 140 -6.72 -17.33 16.29
C ASP A 140 -6.43 -16.71 17.66
N GLU A 141 -6.28 -17.54 18.69
CA GLU A 141 -5.87 -17.11 20.03
C GLU A 141 -4.45 -16.51 20.03
N HIS A 142 -3.52 -17.09 19.26
CA HIS A 142 -2.16 -16.55 19.11
C HIS A 142 -2.17 -15.20 18.39
N VAL A 143 -2.87 -15.10 17.25
CA VAL A 143 -2.99 -13.85 16.47
C VAL A 143 -3.61 -12.73 17.30
N LYS A 144 -4.63 -13.05 18.10
CA LYS A 144 -5.30 -12.10 19.01
C LYS A 144 -4.52 -11.84 20.31
N GLY A 145 -3.32 -12.41 20.47
CA GLY A 145 -2.46 -12.21 21.64
C GLY A 145 -2.99 -12.81 22.94
N ARG A 146 -3.89 -13.80 22.87
CA ARG A 146 -4.58 -14.42 24.03
C ARG A 146 -4.03 -15.81 24.40
N ALA A 147 -3.27 -16.47 23.52
CA ALA A 147 -2.81 -17.85 23.74
C ALA A 147 -1.58 -17.99 24.66
N SER A 148 -0.58 -17.10 24.55
CA SER A 148 0.65 -17.20 25.34
C SER A 148 1.35 -15.86 25.50
N ASP A 149 2.09 -15.68 26.60
CA ASP A 149 2.89 -14.47 26.82
C ASP A 149 3.96 -14.27 25.75
N HIS A 150 4.55 -15.36 25.26
CA HIS A 150 5.59 -15.29 24.23
C HIS A 150 5.03 -14.72 22.92
N THR A 151 3.91 -15.28 22.42
CA THR A 151 3.29 -14.83 21.17
C THR A 151 2.52 -13.52 21.32
N ARG A 152 2.16 -13.15 22.56
CA ARG A 152 1.65 -11.81 22.88
C ARG A 152 2.76 -10.76 22.80
N LYS A 153 3.97 -11.12 23.22
CA LYS A 153 5.17 -10.26 23.13
C LYS A 153 5.76 -10.22 21.71
N PHE A 154 5.74 -11.33 20.99
CA PHE A 154 6.33 -11.49 19.66
C PHE A 154 5.27 -12.02 18.69
N LYS A 155 4.77 -11.17 17.80
CA LYS A 155 3.58 -11.46 17.00
C LYS A 155 3.78 -12.69 16.11
N PRO A 156 2.80 -13.60 16.03
CA PRO A 156 2.88 -14.76 15.17
C PRO A 156 2.86 -14.34 13.69
N ARG A 157 3.83 -14.81 12.90
CA ARG A 157 3.91 -14.56 11.45
C ARG A 157 3.40 -15.72 10.63
N LEU A 158 3.77 -16.94 10.97
CA LEU A 158 3.49 -18.12 10.15
C LEU A 158 3.50 -19.37 11.01
N LEU A 159 2.51 -20.25 10.84
CA LEU A 159 2.62 -21.60 11.38
C LEU A 159 3.44 -22.43 10.38
N ILE A 160 4.71 -22.58 10.72
CA ILE A 160 5.75 -23.12 9.84
C ILE A 160 5.76 -24.65 9.82
N HIS A 161 5.05 -25.28 10.76
CA HIS A 161 4.94 -26.73 10.85
C HIS A 161 3.75 -27.14 11.73
N TYR A 162 3.05 -28.19 11.35
CA TYR A 162 2.16 -28.95 12.23
C TYR A 162 2.11 -30.44 11.88
N GLU A 163 1.79 -31.26 12.88
CA GLU A 163 1.56 -32.71 12.72
C GLU A 163 0.24 -33.10 13.39
N GLU A 164 -0.49 -34.01 12.75
CA GLU A 164 -1.69 -34.67 13.30
C GLU A 164 -1.28 -35.96 14.01
N LEU A 165 -1.73 -36.14 15.25
CA LEU A 165 -1.41 -37.26 16.13
C LEU A 165 -2.69 -37.82 16.75
N ASN A 166 -2.72 -39.11 17.05
CA ASN A 166 -3.95 -39.80 17.49
C ASN A 166 -4.08 -39.88 19.02
N SER A 167 -3.10 -39.37 19.77
CA SER A 167 -3.14 -39.37 21.23
C SER A 167 -2.44 -38.15 21.84
N ARG A 168 -2.85 -37.82 23.06
CA ARG A 168 -2.24 -36.74 23.85
C ARG A 168 -0.81 -37.10 24.25
N GLU A 169 -0.54 -38.37 24.54
CA GLU A 169 0.77 -38.89 24.90
C GLU A 169 1.79 -38.69 23.77
N GLU A 170 1.43 -39.06 22.53
CA GLU A 170 2.26 -38.84 21.35
C GLU A 170 2.55 -37.36 21.12
N THR A 171 1.51 -36.52 21.27
CA THR A 171 1.62 -35.07 21.07
C THR A 171 2.58 -34.43 22.07
N VAL A 172 2.48 -34.81 23.35
CA VAL A 172 3.38 -34.33 24.41
C VAL A 172 4.81 -34.81 24.16
N ALA A 173 5.01 -36.05 23.73
CA ALA A 173 6.34 -36.57 23.41
C ALA A 173 6.97 -35.81 22.23
N ARG A 174 6.17 -35.54 21.18
CA ARG A 174 6.61 -34.82 19.99
C ARG A 174 6.91 -33.35 20.28
N GLU A 175 6.06 -32.67 21.06
CA GLU A 175 6.29 -31.30 21.52
C GLU A 175 7.60 -31.18 22.30
N LYS A 176 7.85 -32.10 23.24
CA LYS A 176 9.10 -32.16 24.01
C LYS A 176 10.31 -32.33 23.09
N TRP A 177 10.22 -33.22 22.11
CA TRP A 177 11.30 -33.46 21.15
C TRP A 177 11.59 -32.20 20.30
N LEU A 178 10.56 -31.54 19.77
CA LEU A 178 10.70 -30.31 18.98
C LEU A 178 11.33 -29.17 19.81
N LYS A 179 11.07 -29.12 21.12
CA LYS A 179 11.66 -28.16 22.05
C LYS A 179 13.13 -28.43 22.40
N THR A 180 13.71 -29.56 21.98
CA THR A 180 15.16 -29.82 22.13
C THR A 180 15.99 -28.98 21.15
N GLY A 181 17.31 -28.87 21.40
CA GLY A 181 18.22 -28.20 20.46
C GLY A 181 18.27 -28.90 19.09
N PHE A 182 18.21 -30.23 19.08
CA PHE A 182 18.15 -31.02 17.84
C PHE A 182 16.84 -30.81 17.10
N GLY A 183 15.70 -30.88 17.80
CA GLY A 183 14.37 -30.69 17.23
C GLY A 183 14.20 -29.31 16.59
N ARG A 184 14.70 -28.24 17.23
CA ARG A 184 14.68 -26.89 16.66
C ARG A 184 15.53 -26.76 15.38
N LYS A 185 16.72 -27.38 15.37
CA LYS A 185 17.58 -27.41 14.16
C LYS A 185 16.90 -28.16 13.02
N TRP A 186 16.29 -29.31 13.32
CA TRP A 186 15.52 -30.08 12.35
C TRP A 186 14.37 -29.25 11.79
N LEU A 187 13.57 -28.60 12.64
CA LEU A 187 12.41 -27.82 12.22
C LEU A 187 12.80 -26.66 11.28
N ARG A 188 13.86 -25.92 11.61
CA ARG A 188 14.37 -24.85 10.73
C ARG A 188 14.78 -25.39 9.37
N ARG A 189 15.58 -26.46 9.34
CA ARG A 189 16.04 -27.09 8.10
C ARG A 189 14.90 -27.59 7.21
N GLU A 190 13.91 -28.26 7.79
CA GLU A 190 12.78 -28.78 7.01
C GLU A 190 11.87 -27.65 6.49
N TRP A 191 11.67 -26.60 7.29
CA TRP A 191 10.89 -25.42 6.88
C TRP A 191 11.59 -24.65 5.75
N GLU A 192 12.87 -24.34 5.90
CA GLU A 192 13.67 -23.63 4.89
C GLU A 192 13.74 -24.41 3.57
N ALA A 193 13.68 -25.74 3.62
CA ALA A 193 13.65 -26.58 2.44
C ALA A 193 12.24 -26.84 1.88
N GLY A 194 11.20 -26.19 2.44
CA GLY A 194 9.81 -26.28 1.95
C GLY A 194 9.13 -27.63 2.19
N ARG A 195 9.63 -28.47 3.12
CA ARG A 195 9.12 -29.83 3.35
C ARG A 195 8.13 -29.95 4.51
N THR A 196 7.90 -28.89 5.27
CA THR A 196 6.95 -28.88 6.37
C THR A 196 5.54 -28.55 5.91
N ARG A 197 4.53 -29.02 6.67
CA ARG A 197 3.15 -28.55 6.51
C ARG A 197 3.05 -27.15 7.12
N GLN A 198 3.06 -26.15 6.27
CA GLN A 198 2.86 -24.76 6.66
C GLN A 198 1.38 -24.45 6.53
N ALA A 199 0.84 -23.72 7.50
CA ALA A 199 -0.50 -23.20 7.42
C ALA A 199 -0.61 -21.93 8.25
N GLY A 200 -1.74 -21.25 8.18
CA GLY A 200 -1.93 -20.01 8.91
C GLY A 200 -0.86 -18.97 8.54
N GLY A 201 -0.87 -17.84 9.23
CA GLY A 201 0.18 -16.86 9.09
C GLY A 201 -0.19 -15.66 8.27
N THR A 202 0.35 -14.52 8.67
CA THR A 202 0.46 -13.34 7.85
C THR A 202 1.75 -13.45 7.03
N ILE A 203 1.65 -13.79 5.76
CA ILE A 203 2.80 -13.75 4.87
C ILE A 203 3.07 -12.27 4.57
N ALA A 204 4.03 -11.75 5.31
CA ALA A 204 4.71 -10.51 4.97
C ALA A 204 5.84 -10.91 4.02
N GLY A 205 5.77 -10.45 2.77
CA GLY A 205 6.81 -10.71 1.78
C GLY A 205 6.43 -10.27 0.38
N ASP A 206 5.15 -10.33 0.03
CA ASP A 206 4.69 -9.81 -1.25
C ASP A 206 4.48 -8.30 -1.17
N LYS A 207 4.80 -7.64 -2.29
CA LYS A 207 4.70 -6.20 -2.47
C LYS A 207 3.68 -5.93 -3.55
N VAL A 208 2.75 -5.02 -3.27
CA VAL A 208 1.85 -4.48 -4.28
C VAL A 208 2.51 -3.24 -4.87
N TYR A 209 2.85 -3.30 -6.16
CA TYR A 209 3.44 -2.17 -6.87
C TYR A 209 2.36 -1.21 -7.38
N LEU A 210 2.61 0.09 -7.21
CA LEU A 210 1.73 1.16 -7.69
C LEU A 210 2.08 1.64 -9.09
N VAL A 211 3.33 1.39 -9.50
CA VAL A 211 3.92 1.77 -10.79
C VAL A 211 4.72 0.57 -11.29
N ASP A 212 4.57 0.24 -12.57
CA ASP A 212 5.39 -0.76 -13.25
C ASP A 212 6.64 -0.07 -13.80
N HIS A 213 7.77 -0.27 -13.14
CA HIS A 213 9.05 0.34 -13.54
C HIS A 213 9.76 -0.46 -14.64
N GLU A 214 9.33 -1.69 -14.92
CA GLU A 214 9.95 -2.56 -15.92
C GLU A 214 9.26 -2.41 -17.29
N HIS A 215 7.93 -2.29 -17.28
CA HIS A 215 7.10 -2.17 -18.47
C HIS A 215 6.25 -0.90 -18.38
N LEU A 216 6.79 0.21 -18.88
CA LEU A 216 6.19 1.54 -18.73
C LEU A 216 4.81 1.68 -19.39
N GLU A 217 4.54 0.86 -20.41
CA GLU A 217 3.27 0.76 -21.12
C GLU A 217 2.13 0.20 -20.26
N ASN A 218 2.46 -0.46 -19.14
CA ASN A 218 1.47 -0.92 -18.18
C ASN A 218 0.99 0.20 -17.26
N ASN A 219 1.58 1.39 -17.33
CA ASN A 219 1.13 2.55 -16.56
C ASN A 219 0.16 3.42 -17.38
N ASP A 220 -0.79 4.01 -16.67
CA ASP A 220 -1.67 5.06 -17.17
C ASP A 220 -0.97 6.40 -16.97
N TRP A 221 -0.59 7.05 -18.08
CA TRP A 221 0.09 8.35 -18.10
C TRP A 221 -0.91 9.43 -18.48
N LEU A 222 -1.32 10.23 -17.50
CA LEU A 222 -2.39 11.20 -17.66
C LEU A 222 -1.90 12.61 -17.33
N VAL A 223 -2.32 13.58 -18.12
CA VAL A 223 -2.11 15.01 -17.90
C VAL A 223 -3.48 15.66 -17.79
N VAL A 224 -3.67 16.42 -16.72
CA VAL A 224 -4.90 17.17 -16.48
C VAL A 224 -4.56 18.64 -16.39
N ASN A 225 -5.12 19.44 -17.29
CA ASN A 225 -5.04 20.89 -17.16
C ASN A 225 -6.22 21.44 -16.36
N GLN A 226 -6.02 22.59 -15.73
CA GLN A 226 -7.07 23.28 -14.97
C GLN A 226 -7.64 22.46 -13.79
N PHE A 227 -6.82 21.61 -13.17
CA PHE A 227 -7.23 20.74 -12.07
C PHE A 227 -7.47 21.54 -10.78
N THR A 228 -8.71 21.56 -10.29
CA THR A 228 -9.09 22.27 -9.06
C THR A 228 -8.99 21.34 -7.84
N ALA A 229 -8.23 21.72 -6.81
CA ALA A 229 -8.12 21.04 -5.53
C ALA A 229 -8.45 21.99 -4.36
N VAL A 230 -9.21 21.49 -3.38
CA VAL A 230 -9.66 22.28 -2.22
C VAL A 230 -9.24 21.61 -0.92
N ASP A 231 -8.53 22.35 -0.06
CA ASP A 231 -8.17 21.90 1.28
C ASP A 231 -9.45 21.68 2.12
N LEU A 232 -9.85 20.42 2.32
CA LEU A 232 -10.97 20.08 3.19
C LEU A 232 -10.56 20.18 4.66
N PRO A 233 -11.41 20.71 5.55
CA PRO A 233 -11.07 20.80 6.96
C PRO A 233 -11.03 19.39 7.57
N ALA A 234 -10.04 19.13 8.42
CA ALA A 234 -10.02 17.93 9.24
C ALA A 234 -11.32 17.83 10.05
N ARG A 235 -11.87 16.61 10.21
CA ARG A 235 -13.12 16.38 10.96
C ARG A 235 -13.06 17.06 12.33
N GLY A 236 -13.93 18.05 12.55
CA GLY A 236 -14.05 18.79 13.81
C GLY A 236 -13.27 20.12 13.88
N ALA A 237 -12.55 20.51 12.82
CA ALA A 237 -11.97 21.84 12.72
C ALA A 237 -13.01 22.87 12.25
N GLN A 238 -12.97 24.08 12.83
CA GLN A 238 -13.76 25.23 12.35
C GLN A 238 -13.43 25.52 10.89
N ALA A 239 -14.43 25.91 10.10
CA ALA A 239 -14.27 26.34 8.71
C ALA A 239 -13.39 27.60 8.65
N GLY A 240 -12.07 27.39 8.54
CA GLY A 240 -11.13 28.42 8.12
C GLY A 240 -11.22 28.67 6.61
N ASN A 241 -10.56 29.72 6.13
CA ASN A 241 -10.44 29.98 4.68
C ASN A 241 -9.91 28.75 3.95
N HIS A 242 -10.77 28.11 3.15
CA HIS A 242 -10.36 27.07 2.22
C HIS A 242 -9.58 27.73 1.09
N HIS A 243 -8.29 27.40 0.94
CA HIS A 243 -7.53 27.83 -0.22
C HIS A 243 -7.86 26.90 -1.38
N ASN A 244 -8.48 27.46 -2.42
CA ASN A 244 -8.60 26.78 -3.70
C ASN A 244 -7.24 26.82 -4.41
N ARG A 245 -6.80 25.69 -4.94
CA ARG A 245 -5.52 25.55 -5.62
C ARG A 245 -5.77 24.97 -6.98
N ARG A 246 -5.24 25.63 -8.00
CA ARG A 246 -5.51 25.31 -9.40
C ARG A 246 -4.20 25.43 -10.19
N PRO A 247 -3.37 24.38 -10.15
CA PRO A 247 -2.23 24.30 -11.05
C PRO A 247 -2.63 24.36 -12.51
N ASP A 248 -1.73 24.89 -13.33
CA ASP A 248 -1.94 24.96 -14.79
C ASP A 248 -2.04 23.55 -15.36
N VAL A 249 -1.10 22.67 -14.99
CA VAL A 249 -1.07 21.27 -15.43
C VAL A 249 -0.62 20.35 -14.30
N VAL A 250 -1.33 19.23 -14.13
CA VAL A 250 -0.98 18.13 -13.21
C VAL A 250 -0.73 16.87 -13.99
N VAL A 251 0.36 16.17 -13.68
CA VAL A 251 0.70 14.88 -14.28
C VAL A 251 0.41 13.77 -13.27
N PHE A 252 -0.41 12.84 -13.72
CA PHE A 252 -0.80 11.63 -13.03
C PHE A 252 -0.10 10.41 -13.62
N VAL A 253 0.30 9.51 -12.74
CA VAL A 253 0.70 8.14 -13.10
C VAL A 253 -0.20 7.19 -12.34
N ASN A 254 -0.96 6.36 -13.05
CA ASN A 254 -1.90 5.42 -12.43
C ASN A 254 -2.87 6.10 -11.45
N GLY A 255 -3.32 7.31 -11.76
CA GLY A 255 -4.19 8.11 -10.88
C GLY A 255 -3.50 8.76 -9.67
N ILE A 256 -2.17 8.64 -9.54
CA ILE A 256 -1.38 9.32 -8.51
C ILE A 256 -0.81 10.63 -9.09
N PRO A 257 -1.05 11.79 -8.48
CA PRO A 257 -0.42 13.04 -8.91
C PRO A 257 1.06 13.05 -8.52
N LEU A 258 1.97 13.12 -9.51
CA LEU A 258 3.42 13.08 -9.28
C LEU A 258 4.16 14.35 -9.70
N ALA A 259 3.61 15.12 -10.63
CA ALA A 259 4.21 16.39 -11.04
C ALA A 259 3.14 17.46 -11.25
N LEU A 260 3.56 18.70 -11.04
CA LEU A 260 2.75 19.90 -11.21
C LEU A 260 3.59 20.90 -11.99
N PHE A 261 3.00 21.48 -13.03
CA PHE A 261 3.62 22.54 -13.82
C PHE A 261 2.90 23.84 -13.49
N GLU A 262 3.69 24.82 -13.05
CA GLU A 262 3.30 26.22 -12.98
C GLU A 262 3.96 26.92 -14.15
N LEU A 263 3.16 27.33 -15.12
CA LEU A 263 3.64 28.03 -16.30
C LEU A 263 3.67 29.51 -15.98
N LYS A 264 4.71 30.21 -16.45
CA LYS A 264 4.82 31.67 -16.32
C LYS A 264 5.34 32.22 -17.63
N ASN A 265 4.86 33.41 -18.00
CA ASN A 265 5.31 34.08 -19.20
C ASN A 265 6.81 34.38 -19.13
N PRO A 266 7.62 33.93 -20.11
CA PRO A 266 9.06 34.21 -20.15
C PRO A 266 9.39 35.68 -20.45
N GLY A 267 8.40 36.48 -20.86
CA GLY A 267 8.55 37.92 -21.13
C GLY A 267 8.32 38.83 -19.92
N ASP A 268 8.09 38.27 -18.73
CA ASP A 268 7.95 39.05 -17.49
C ASP A 268 9.35 39.33 -16.90
N GLU A 269 9.83 40.57 -16.95
CA GLU A 269 11.13 40.98 -16.37
C GLU A 269 11.23 40.77 -14.85
N LYS A 270 10.14 40.31 -14.21
CA LYS A 270 10.04 39.91 -12.80
C LYS A 270 10.01 38.39 -12.58
N ALA A 271 10.18 37.56 -13.61
CA ALA A 271 10.35 36.11 -13.47
C ALA A 271 11.65 35.82 -12.71
N LYS A 272 11.61 35.99 -11.39
CA LYS A 272 12.63 35.46 -10.49
C LYS A 272 12.68 33.96 -10.71
N VAL A 273 13.89 33.43 -10.77
CA VAL A 273 14.18 32.00 -10.54
C VAL A 273 13.21 31.49 -9.49
N ILE A 274 12.49 30.41 -9.82
CA ILE A 274 11.49 29.75 -8.98
C ILE A 274 12.03 29.75 -7.55
N SER A 275 11.36 30.46 -6.65
CA SER A 275 11.85 30.57 -5.27
C SER A 275 11.49 29.30 -4.50
N GLU A 276 12.24 28.94 -3.46
CA GLU A 276 11.87 27.83 -2.56
C GLU A 276 10.43 27.98 -2.00
N SER A 277 9.91 29.20 -1.92
CA SER A 277 8.51 29.47 -1.56
C SER A 277 7.52 29.06 -2.63
N ASP A 278 7.88 29.20 -3.92
CA ASP A 278 7.04 28.78 -5.05
C ASP A 278 7.03 27.25 -5.17
N GLU A 279 8.18 26.60 -4.95
CA GLU A 279 8.28 25.14 -4.87
C GLU A 279 7.47 24.56 -3.69
N LYS A 280 7.57 25.16 -2.51
CA LYS A 280 6.75 24.77 -1.34
C LYS A 280 5.27 25.03 -1.57
N SER A 281 4.91 26.12 -2.27
CA SER A 281 3.53 26.43 -2.63
C SER A 281 2.96 25.36 -3.56
N ALA A 282 3.65 25.08 -4.68
CA ALA A 282 3.35 24.03 -5.66
C ALA A 282 3.22 22.65 -5.02
N PHE A 283 4.19 22.28 -4.17
CA PHE A 283 4.20 21.01 -3.45
C PHE A 283 3.01 20.86 -2.51
N ASN A 284 2.62 21.93 -1.81
CA ASN A 284 1.47 21.90 -0.94
C ASN A 284 0.14 21.86 -1.72
N GLN A 285 0.12 22.11 -3.05
CA GLN A 285 -1.15 22.29 -3.77
C GLN A 285 -1.99 21.02 -3.95
N ILE A 286 -1.35 19.87 -3.76
CA ILE A 286 -1.94 18.55 -3.91
C ILE A 286 -1.84 17.78 -2.57
N GLN A 287 -1.59 18.48 -1.46
CA GLN A 287 -1.40 17.94 -0.11
C GLN A 287 -2.55 18.35 0.82
#